data_AF-A0A7K0MUA0-F1
#
_entry.id   AF-A0A7K0MUA0-F1
#
_cell.length_a   1.000
_cell.length_b   1.000
_cell.length_c   1.000
_cell.angle_alpha   90.00
_cell.angle_beta   90.00
_cell.angle_gamma   90.00
#
_symmetry.space_group_name_H-M   'P 1'
#
loop_
_entity.id
_entity.type
_entity.pdbx_description
1 polymer ?
#
loop_
_entity_poly.entity_id
_entity_poly.type
_entity_poly.pdbx_seq_one_letter_code
_entity_poly.pdbx_strand_id
1 'polypeptide(L)'
;MSSNESQFDYNDRYGIKPSKTWIRYASLIAFAGVAWILWAGLHHSNPEIRVNLISFITQDPRTPEIRYSIERRDGSQEIVCTLAARDIEKNIVGQIDDTIPAGDTY
;
A
#
# COMPACT_ATOMS: atom_id res chain seq x y z
N MET A 1 39.08 35.60 35.60
CA MET A 1 39.46 34.36 36.31
C MET A 1 39.45 33.23 35.30
N SER A 2 40.61 32.62 35.10
CA SER A 2 40.85 31.48 34.20
C SER A 2 40.36 30.20 34.84
N SER A 3 39.56 29.39 34.13
CA SER A 3 39.40 27.94 34.39
C SER A 3 38.83 27.25 33.14
N ASN A 4 39.58 27.27 32.03
CA ASN A 4 39.35 26.31 30.94
C ASN A 4 40.12 25.03 31.31
N GLU A 5 39.64 24.34 32.35
CA GLU A 5 40.14 23.01 32.72
C GLU A 5 39.56 22.05 31.68
N SER A 6 40.43 21.52 30.82
CA SER A 6 40.14 20.37 29.97
C SER A 6 39.50 19.30 30.84
N GLN A 7 38.17 19.14 30.74
CA GLN A 7 37.41 18.16 31.51
C GLN A 7 38.06 16.80 31.28
N PHE A 8 38.71 16.29 32.32
CA PHE A 8 39.51 15.07 32.25
C PHE A 8 38.61 13.89 31.84
N ASP A 9 38.75 13.42 30.60
CA ASP A 9 37.98 12.29 30.10
C ASP A 9 38.58 11.00 30.66
N TYR A 10 37.83 10.37 31.57
CA TYR A 10 38.20 9.09 32.14
C TYR A 10 38.38 8.01 31.05
N ASN A 11 37.71 8.11 29.90
CA ASN A 11 37.86 7.17 28.79
C ASN A 11 39.23 7.26 28.13
N ASP A 12 39.82 8.45 28.03
CA ASP A 12 41.18 8.66 27.49
C ASP A 12 42.24 8.07 28.43
N ARG A 13 42.02 8.16 29.75
CA ARG A 13 42.89 7.52 30.76
C ARG A 13 42.84 5.99 30.69
N TYR A 14 41.65 5.42 30.51
CA TYR A 14 41.45 3.97 30.48
C TYR A 14 41.49 3.36 29.06
N GLY A 15 41.77 4.17 28.03
CA GLY A 15 41.87 3.71 26.64
C GLY A 15 40.57 3.13 26.06
N ILE A 16 39.41 3.45 26.65
CA ILE A 16 38.11 2.91 26.26
C ILE A 16 37.64 3.65 25.01
N LYS A 17 37.85 3.05 23.83
CA LYS A 17 37.35 3.60 22.57
C LYS A 17 35.91 3.14 22.35
N PRO A 18 34.92 4.04 22.19
CA PRO A 18 33.57 3.63 21.87
C PRO A 18 33.53 2.94 20.52
N SER A 19 32.98 1.72 20.48
CA SER A 19 32.83 0.95 19.25
C SER A 19 31.81 1.63 18.33
N LYS A 20 32.28 2.20 17.22
CA LYS A 20 31.42 2.80 16.19
C LYS A 20 30.84 1.76 15.21
N THR A 21 31.13 0.48 15.42
CA THR A 21 30.69 -0.61 14.51
C THR A 21 29.17 -0.72 14.44
N TRP A 22 28.46 -0.45 15.54
CA TRP A 22 26.99 -0.38 15.56
C TRP A 22 26.43 0.63 14.55
N ILE A 23 27.09 1.79 14.37
CA ILE A 23 26.65 2.84 13.44
C ILE A 23 26.64 2.31 12.00
N ARG A 24 27.61 1.46 11.63
CA ARG A 24 27.66 0.84 10.29
C ARG A 24 26.45 -0.07 10.06
N TYR A 25 26.14 -0.95 11.01
CA TYR A 25 24.99 -1.84 10.92
C TYR A 25 23.66 -1.06 10.93
N ALA A 26 23.52 -0.08 11.82
CA ALA A 26 22.34 0.79 11.86
C ALA A 26 22.13 1.53 10.53
N SER A 27 23.21 2.00 9.90
CA SER A 27 23.13 2.65 8.58
C SER A 27 22.66 1.68 7.50
N LEU A 28 23.20 0.47 7.45
CA LEU A 28 22.77 -0.55 6.48
C LEU A 28 21.28 -0.89 6.63
N ILE A 29 20.82 -1.07 7.86
CA ILE A 29 19.41 -1.34 8.16
C ILE A 29 18.54 -0.15 7.75
N ALA A 30 18.97 1.07 8.04
CA ALA A 30 18.24 2.27 7.66
C ALA A 30 18.10 2.38 6.12
N PHE A 31 19.18 2.18 5.37
CA PHE A 31 19.13 2.21 3.90
C PHE A 31 18.25 1.10 3.33
N ALA A 32 18.36 -0.12 3.86
CA ALA A 32 17.51 -1.24 3.44
C ALA A 32 16.04 -0.96 3.73
N GLY A 33 15.72 -0.41 4.92
CA GLY A 33 14.36 -0.04 5.30
C GLY A 33 13.78 1.07 4.42
N VAL A 34 14.56 2.12 4.11
CA VAL A 34 14.13 3.19 3.21
C VAL A 34 13.88 2.65 1.79
N ALA A 35 14.81 1.85 1.26
CA ALA A 35 14.64 1.23 -0.05
C ALA A 35 13.39 0.34 -0.09
N TRP A 36 13.15 -0.43 0.97
CA TRP A 36 11.96 -1.27 1.10
C TRP A 36 10.66 -0.46 1.13
N ILE A 37 10.60 0.61 1.92
CA ILE A 37 9.42 1.48 2.00
C ILE A 37 9.13 2.12 0.63
N LEU A 38 10.16 2.60 -0.07
CA LEU A 38 10.01 3.16 -1.40
C LEU A 38 9.50 2.12 -2.40
N TRP A 39 10.07 0.91 -2.37
CA TRP A 39 9.62 -0.19 -3.23
C TRP A 39 8.17 -0.59 -2.93
N ALA A 40 7.82 -0.78 -1.66
CA ALA A 40 6.47 -1.15 -1.24
C ALA A 40 5.45 -0.08 -1.64
N GLY A 41 5.79 1.20 -1.43
CA GLY A 41 4.94 2.32 -1.83
C GLY A 41 4.74 2.40 -3.34
N LEU A 42 5.80 2.32 -4.13
CA LEU A 42 5.70 2.46 -5.59
C LEU A 42 5.07 1.24 -6.27
N HIS A 43 5.39 0.04 -5.80
CA HIS A 43 4.90 -1.19 -6.42
C HIS A 43 3.46 -1.51 -6.02
N HIS A 44 3.06 -1.23 -4.77
CA HIS A 44 1.74 -1.64 -4.27
C HIS A 44 0.66 -0.55 -4.34
N SER A 45 1.02 0.72 -4.56
CA SER A 45 0.03 1.82 -4.60
C SER A 45 -0.74 1.92 -5.92
N ASN A 46 -0.34 1.21 -6.99
CA ASN A 46 -1.02 1.22 -8.27
C ASN A 46 -1.50 -0.18 -8.68
N PRO A 47 -2.64 -0.66 -8.15
CA PRO A 47 -3.20 -1.96 -8.53
C PRO A 47 -3.57 -1.98 -10.02
N GLU A 48 -3.56 -3.17 -10.62
CA GLU A 48 -3.86 -3.37 -12.05
C GLU A 48 -5.30 -2.96 -12.40
N ILE A 49 -6.22 -3.19 -11.48
CA ILE A 49 -7.64 -2.85 -11.60
C ILE A 49 -8.10 -2.17 -10.29
N ARG A 50 -8.80 -1.05 -10.41
CA ARG A 50 -9.44 -0.34 -9.30
C ARG A 50 -10.94 -0.33 -9.52
N VAL A 51 -11.70 -0.85 -8.56
CA VAL A 51 -13.16 -0.90 -8.60
C VAL A 51 -13.71 0.00 -7.49
N ASN A 52 -14.61 0.92 -7.84
CA ASN A 52 -15.27 1.81 -6.89
C ASN A 52 -16.78 1.69 -7.00
N LEU A 53 -17.46 1.43 -5.88
CA LEU A 53 -18.92 1.47 -5.82
C LEU A 53 -19.38 2.93 -5.68
N ILE A 54 -20.11 3.44 -6.67
CA ILE A 54 -20.60 4.82 -6.70
C ILE A 54 -21.93 4.92 -5.94
N SER A 55 -22.89 4.04 -6.25
CA SER A 55 -24.20 4.04 -5.60
C SER A 55 -24.90 2.69 -5.75
N PHE A 56 -25.79 2.38 -4.81
CA PHE A 56 -26.72 1.26 -4.92
C PHE A 56 -28.11 1.72 -4.45
N ILE A 57 -29.16 1.28 -5.15
CA ILE A 57 -30.55 1.63 -4.85
C ILE A 57 -31.36 0.35 -4.80
N THR A 58 -32.11 0.15 -3.72
CA THR A 58 -32.91 -1.06 -3.47
C THR A 58 -34.36 -0.73 -3.11
N GLN A 59 -34.89 0.38 -3.63
CA GLN A 59 -36.26 0.82 -3.33
C GLN A 59 -37.30 -0.18 -3.85
N ASP A 60 -37.06 -0.74 -5.04
CA ASP A 60 -37.78 -1.91 -5.54
C ASP A 60 -36.94 -3.17 -5.27
N PRO A 61 -37.41 -4.10 -4.42
CA PRO A 61 -36.72 -5.37 -4.16
C PRO A 61 -36.50 -6.23 -5.41
N ARG A 62 -37.28 -6.02 -6.49
CA ARG A 62 -37.15 -6.77 -7.74
C ARG A 62 -36.21 -6.10 -8.74
N THR A 63 -35.91 -4.82 -8.57
CA THR A 63 -35.12 -4.03 -9.51
C THR A 63 -34.02 -3.26 -8.76
N PRO A 64 -33.05 -3.96 -8.14
CA PRO A 64 -31.93 -3.29 -7.52
C PRO A 64 -31.04 -2.65 -8.59
N GLU A 65 -30.64 -1.41 -8.37
CA GLU A 65 -29.72 -0.70 -9.25
C GLU A 65 -28.36 -0.55 -8.57
N ILE A 66 -27.29 -0.79 -9.33
CA ILE A 66 -25.92 -0.60 -8.88
C ILE A 66 -25.16 0.23 -9.90
N ARG A 67 -24.38 1.19 -9.40
CA ARG A 67 -23.49 2.01 -10.22
C ARG A 67 -22.09 1.90 -9.63
N TYR A 68 -21.15 1.51 -10.45
CA TYR A 68 -19.76 1.35 -10.08
C TYR A 68 -18.86 1.92 -11.19
N SER A 69 -17.62 2.27 -10.85
CA SER A 69 -16.59 2.59 -11.84
C SER A 69 -15.44 1.61 -11.73
N ILE A 70 -14.83 1.35 -12.89
CA ILE A 70 -13.63 0.53 -13.00
C ILE A 70 -12.58 1.36 -13.73
N GLU A 71 -11.42 1.43 -13.12
CA GLU A 71 -10.21 1.96 -13.73
C GLU A 71 -9.26 0.79 -13.91
N ARG A 72 -8.75 0.62 -15.14
CA ARG A 72 -7.77 -0.40 -15.47
C ARG A 72 -6.49 0.28 -15.91
N ARG A 73 -5.35 -0.30 -15.53
CA ARG A 73 -4.04 0.24 -15.91
C ARG A 73 -3.75 0.04 -17.40
N ASP A 74 -4.14 -1.11 -17.94
CA ASP A 74 -3.97 -1.46 -19.34
C ASP A 74 -5.34 -1.53 -20.02
N GLY A 75 -5.57 -0.64 -20.98
CA GLY A 75 -6.80 -0.59 -21.77
C GLY A 75 -7.01 -1.84 -22.63
N SER A 76 -5.94 -2.55 -23.01
CA SER A 76 -6.01 -3.71 -23.90
C SER A 76 -6.53 -4.98 -23.23
N GLN A 77 -6.69 -4.97 -21.91
CA GLN A 77 -7.13 -6.13 -21.14
C GLN A 77 -8.67 -6.16 -21.01
N GLU A 78 -9.25 -7.31 -21.36
CA GLU A 78 -10.63 -7.65 -21.02
C GLU A 78 -10.74 -7.90 -19.51
N ILE A 79 -11.82 -7.40 -18.90
CA ILE A 79 -12.08 -7.54 -17.47
C ILE A 79 -13.44 -8.20 -17.30
N VAL A 80 -13.50 -9.24 -16.46
CA VAL A 80 -14.75 -9.85 -16.01
C VAL A 80 -15.03 -9.40 -14.58
N CYS A 81 -16.18 -8.76 -14.38
CA CYS A 81 -16.62 -8.27 -13.09
C CYS A 81 -17.81 -9.07 -12.58
N THR A 82 -17.57 -9.84 -11.52
CA THR A 82 -18.60 -10.65 -10.87
C THR A 82 -19.37 -9.82 -9.85
N LEU A 83 -20.62 -9.52 -10.17
CA LEU A 83 -21.59 -8.88 -9.29
C LEU A 83 -22.35 -9.95 -8.51
N ALA A 84 -22.03 -10.11 -7.22
CA ALA A 84 -22.68 -11.09 -6.35
C ALA A 84 -23.68 -10.40 -5.40
N ALA A 85 -24.94 -10.80 -5.48
CA ALA A 85 -25.96 -10.47 -4.49
C ALA A 85 -25.81 -11.40 -3.28
N ARG A 86 -25.77 -10.83 -2.08
CA ARG A 86 -25.60 -11.58 -0.84
C ARG A 86 -26.73 -11.32 0.13
N ASP A 87 -27.13 -12.34 0.89
CA ASP A 87 -28.10 -12.21 1.97
C ASP A 87 -27.46 -11.64 3.26
N ILE A 88 -28.25 -11.56 4.33
CA ILE A 88 -27.81 -11.06 5.65
C ILE A 88 -26.72 -11.93 6.30
N GLU A 89 -26.67 -13.21 5.95
CA GLU A 89 -25.66 -14.18 6.39
C GLU A 89 -24.44 -14.23 5.44
N LYS A 90 -24.42 -13.35 4.43
CA LYS A 90 -23.40 -13.24 3.37
C LYS A 90 -23.37 -14.42 2.39
N ASN A 91 -24.40 -15.27 2.37
CA ASN A 91 -24.51 -16.30 1.35
C ASN A 91 -24.78 -15.64 -0.01
N ILE A 92 -24.19 -16.18 -1.08
CA ILE A 92 -24.45 -15.72 -2.44
C ILE A 92 -25.82 -16.24 -2.86
N VAL A 93 -26.77 -15.31 -3.06
CA VAL A 93 -28.15 -15.62 -3.49
C VAL A 93 -28.38 -15.32 -4.98
N GLY A 94 -27.42 -14.64 -5.61
CA GLY A 94 -27.43 -14.37 -7.04
C GLY A 94 -26.06 -13.87 -7.50
N GLN A 95 -25.72 -14.12 -8.76
CA GLN A 95 -24.46 -13.69 -9.34
C GLN A 95 -24.66 -13.37 -10.82
N ILE A 96 -24.05 -12.28 -11.28
CA ILE A 96 -23.99 -11.88 -12.68
C ILE A 96 -22.52 -11.59 -13.00
N ASP A 97 -22.03 -12.09 -14.13
CA ASP A 97 -20.71 -11.75 -14.64
C ASP A 97 -20.86 -10.72 -15.75
N ASP A 98 -20.28 -9.53 -15.52
CA ASP A 98 -20.25 -8.43 -16.48
C ASP A 98 -18.90 -8.42 -17.19
N THR A 99 -18.91 -8.66 -18.50
CA THR A 99 -17.69 -8.70 -19.31
C THR A 99 -17.48 -7.35 -19.96
N ILE A 100 -16.41 -6.68 -19.55
CA ILE A 100 -16.03 -5.37 -20.04
C ILE A 100 -14.91 -5.57 -21.05
N PRO A 101 -15.17 -5.34 -22.35
CA PRO A 101 -14.17 -5.55 -23.38
C PRO A 101 -12.95 -4.66 -23.16
N ALA A 102 -11.86 -5.00 -23.82
CA ALA A 102 -10.72 -4.12 -23.96
C ALA A 102 -11.19 -2.74 -24.47
N GLY A 103 -10.63 -1.69 -23.90
CA GLY A 103 -10.84 -0.32 -24.39
C GLY A 103 -10.18 -0.13 -25.76
N ASP A 104 -10.79 0.71 -26.58
CA ASP A 104 -10.20 1.12 -27.85
C ASP A 104 -8.88 1.87 -27.60
N THR A 105 -7.85 1.52 -28.36
CA THR A 105 -6.61 2.29 -28.43
C THR A 105 -6.86 3.48 -29.35
N TYR A 106 -7.10 4.66 -28.76
CA TYR A 106 -7.19 5.92 -29.49
C TYR A 106 -5.81 6.53 -29.76
#